data_AF-A0A349XY16-F1
#
_entry.id   AF-A0A349XY16-F1
#
_cell.length_a   1.000
_cell.length_b   1.000
_cell.length_c   1.000
_cell.angle_alpha   90.00
_cell.angle_beta   90.00
_cell.angle_gamma   90.00
#
_symmetry.space_group_name_H-M   'P 1'
#
loop_
_entity.id
_entity.type
_entity.pdbx_description
1 polymer ?
#
loop_
_entity_poly.entity_id
_entity_poly.type
_entity_poly.pdbx_seq_one_letter_code
_entity_poly.pdbx_strand_id
1 'polypeptide(L)'
;MEGRGLRDDDGSSLKSAVPESITGTRIDYMLDLRQRKDGMIVEPEDLLPPVAAMKTWVHQAQKGNERSDLTTVYGGLTAVPLTFLTGLLLDDEGDIVVMDWDRVASRWRLLDGQDDASRFEITGLEQVGAQREVVLAISASYMVKTEDLATTFNCPIVRMTLPDLQSSHWSQARQSALADQFLGVLKQLDAKGVEQVHLVLAAQNSVVFNLARRYDKRNLPRVAVYQFERSQERRYPWGIEMPVAGVNVAHVIQTDEGAARFPERT
;
A
#
# COMPACT_ATOMS: atom_id res chain seq x y z
N MET A 1 -15.06 -4.99 4.57
CA MET A 1 -14.32 -3.78 4.94
C MET A 1 -14.08 -2.95 3.70
N GLU A 2 -14.64 -1.76 3.69
CA GLU A 2 -14.51 -0.81 2.58
C GLU A 2 -13.68 0.39 3.04
N GLY A 3 -12.59 0.69 2.34
CA GLY A 3 -11.80 1.90 2.57
C GLY A 3 -12.20 3.01 1.61
N ARG A 4 -12.54 4.19 2.11
CA ARG A 4 -12.83 5.39 1.31
C ARG A 4 -11.98 6.54 1.81
N GLY A 5 -11.32 7.30 0.92
CA GLY A 5 -10.50 8.42 1.39
C GLY A 5 -10.14 9.49 0.37
N LEU A 6 -10.15 9.18 -0.93
CA LEU A 6 -9.74 10.16 -1.96
C LEU A 6 -10.89 10.93 -2.59
N ARG A 7 -12.12 10.40 -2.57
CA ARG A 7 -13.28 11.06 -3.16
C ARG A 7 -14.44 11.06 -2.18
N ASP A 8 -15.20 12.14 -2.19
CA ASP A 8 -16.36 12.31 -1.30
C ASP A 8 -17.64 11.60 -1.79
N ASP A 9 -17.54 10.76 -2.83
CA ASP A 9 -18.65 9.99 -3.37
C ASP A 9 -18.81 8.62 -2.68
N ASP A 10 -20.06 8.28 -2.36
CA ASP A 10 -20.43 7.02 -1.73
C ASP A 10 -20.56 5.86 -2.74
N GLY A 11 -20.83 6.13 -4.03
CA GLY A 11 -20.92 5.11 -5.09
C GLY A 11 -21.69 3.83 -4.68
N SER A 12 -21.34 2.70 -5.30
CA SER A 12 -21.86 1.39 -4.89
C SER A 12 -21.06 0.82 -3.71
N SER A 13 -21.75 0.28 -2.68
CA SER A 13 -21.08 -0.34 -1.53
C SER A 13 -20.38 -1.65 -1.88
N LEU A 14 -19.23 -1.92 -1.27
CA LEU A 14 -18.52 -3.20 -1.37
C LEU A 14 -19.39 -4.34 -0.84
N LYS A 15 -20.08 -4.14 0.30
CA LYS A 15 -20.96 -5.15 0.91
C LYS A 15 -22.01 -5.69 -0.05
N SER A 16 -22.58 -4.83 -0.90
CA SER A 16 -23.55 -5.23 -1.92
C SER A 16 -22.94 -6.04 -3.06
N ALA A 17 -21.66 -5.82 -3.36
CA ALA A 17 -20.95 -6.49 -4.44
C ALA A 17 -20.29 -7.81 -4.03
N VAL A 18 -20.26 -8.12 -2.73
CA VAL A 18 -19.76 -9.42 -2.24
C VAL A 18 -20.55 -10.55 -2.92
N PRO A 19 -19.88 -11.53 -3.56
CA PRO A 19 -20.54 -12.64 -4.23
C PRO A 19 -21.43 -13.48 -3.29
N GLU A 20 -22.50 -14.06 -3.82
CA GLU A 20 -23.37 -14.98 -3.07
C GLU A 20 -22.66 -16.27 -2.67
N SER A 21 -21.56 -16.64 -3.35
CA SER A 21 -20.72 -17.78 -2.97
C SER A 21 -20.03 -17.59 -1.61
N ILE A 22 -19.89 -16.34 -1.13
CA ILE A 22 -19.44 -16.05 0.23
C ILE A 22 -20.68 -16.00 1.12
N THR A 23 -21.01 -17.15 1.69
CA THR A 23 -22.20 -17.35 2.53
C THR A 23 -22.03 -16.80 3.94
N GLY A 24 -23.13 -16.46 4.62
CA GLY A 24 -23.13 -16.03 6.02
C GLY A 24 -23.63 -14.60 6.22
N THR A 25 -23.54 -14.12 7.47
CA THR A 25 -24.00 -12.78 7.84
C THR A 25 -22.97 -11.73 7.45
N ARG A 26 -23.36 -10.78 6.58
CA ARG A 26 -22.49 -9.70 6.12
C ARG A 26 -22.44 -8.55 7.12
N ILE A 27 -21.34 -8.48 7.86
CA ILE A 27 -21.03 -7.34 8.74
C ILE A 27 -20.26 -6.30 7.94
N ASP A 28 -20.76 -5.06 7.93
CA ASP A 28 -20.09 -3.96 7.23
C ASP A 28 -19.11 -3.24 8.15
N TYR A 29 -17.98 -2.82 7.58
CA TYR A 29 -17.02 -1.96 8.25
C TYR A 29 -16.51 -0.93 7.23
N MET A 30 -16.89 0.32 7.43
CA MET A 30 -16.44 1.44 6.63
C MET A 30 -15.23 2.08 7.31
N LEU A 31 -14.07 2.02 6.65
CA LEU A 31 -12.89 2.80 6.98
C LEU A 31 -12.98 4.13 6.21
N ASP A 32 -13.68 5.09 6.81
CA ASP A 32 -13.86 6.43 6.25
C ASP A 32 -12.66 7.32 6.61
N LEU A 33 -11.84 7.61 5.60
CA LEU A 33 -10.63 8.44 5.66
C LEU A 33 -10.82 9.75 4.87
N ARG A 34 -12.06 10.10 4.52
CA ARG A 34 -12.36 11.33 3.77
C ARG A 34 -12.27 12.53 4.69
N GLN A 35 -11.64 13.60 4.20
CA GLN A 35 -11.50 14.86 4.92
C GLN A 35 -12.38 15.97 4.34
N ARG A 36 -13.43 15.61 3.58
CA ARG A 36 -14.39 16.52 2.92
C ARG A 36 -13.71 17.57 2.05
N LYS A 37 -12.61 17.16 1.41
CA LYS A 37 -11.85 17.93 0.43
C LYS A 37 -11.53 16.97 -0.71
N ASP A 38 -12.40 16.95 -1.71
CA ASP A 38 -12.32 16.01 -2.82
C ASP A 38 -10.92 15.98 -3.46
N GLY A 39 -10.34 14.78 -3.54
CA GLY A 39 -9.02 14.54 -4.10
C GLY A 39 -7.84 14.96 -3.22
N MET A 40 -8.04 15.49 -2.01
CA MET A 40 -6.96 16.00 -1.16
C MET A 40 -7.01 15.45 0.26
N ILE A 41 -5.84 15.08 0.77
CA ILE A 41 -5.61 14.82 2.20
C ILE A 41 -4.85 16.02 2.75
N VAL A 42 -5.41 16.65 3.79
CA VAL A 42 -4.87 17.88 4.39
C VAL A 42 -4.24 17.60 5.75
N GLU A 43 -4.80 16.67 6.51
CA GLU A 43 -4.32 16.31 7.86
C GLU A 43 -4.08 14.80 7.89
N PRO A 44 -3.02 14.29 7.22
CA PRO A 44 -2.76 12.84 7.14
C PRO A 44 -2.58 12.17 8.51
N GLU A 45 -2.17 12.91 9.54
CA GLU A 45 -1.98 12.43 10.90
C GLU A 45 -3.29 11.93 11.51
N ASP A 46 -4.40 12.61 11.24
CA ASP A 46 -5.73 12.28 11.75
C ASP A 46 -6.29 10.99 11.14
N LEU A 47 -5.67 10.49 10.06
CA LEU A 47 -6.08 9.27 9.36
C LEU A 47 -5.40 8.02 9.93
N LEU A 48 -4.36 8.15 10.75
CA LEU A 48 -3.67 7.00 11.35
C LEU A 48 -4.52 6.28 12.42
N PRO A 49 -5.18 6.96 13.36
CA PRO A 49 -5.97 6.28 14.40
C PRO A 49 -7.13 5.44 13.84
N PRO A 50 -7.94 5.88 12.85
CA PRO A 50 -8.97 5.04 12.23
C PRO A 50 -8.40 3.77 11.58
N VAL A 51 -7.26 3.86 10.90
CA VAL A 51 -6.59 2.70 10.28
C VAL A 51 -6.06 1.73 11.33
N ALA A 52 -5.52 2.24 12.44
CA ALA A 52 -5.07 1.41 13.56
C ALA A 52 -6.25 0.72 14.30
N ALA A 53 -7.35 1.45 14.50
CA ALA A 53 -8.56 0.93 15.15
C ALA A 53 -9.20 -0.23 14.36
N MET A 54 -9.11 -0.18 13.02
CA MET A 54 -9.60 -1.23 12.13
C MET A 54 -9.03 -2.61 12.47
N LYS A 55 -7.71 -2.71 12.71
CA LYS A 55 -7.08 -3.99 13.08
C LYS A 55 -7.67 -4.56 14.36
N THR A 56 -7.88 -3.69 15.35
CA THR A 56 -8.50 -4.07 16.63
C THR A 56 -9.92 -4.59 16.42
N TRP A 57 -10.69 -3.93 15.57
CA TRP A 57 -12.04 -4.34 15.22
C TRP A 57 -12.08 -5.72 14.57
N VAL A 58 -11.21 -5.97 13.57
CA VAL A 58 -11.12 -7.28 12.89
C VAL A 58 -10.77 -8.38 13.90
N HIS A 59 -9.79 -8.15 14.78
CA HIS A 59 -9.44 -9.12 15.82
C HIS A 59 -10.59 -9.37 16.81
N GLN A 60 -11.36 -8.35 17.16
CA GLN A 60 -12.52 -8.51 18.05
C GLN A 60 -13.64 -9.31 17.38
N ALA A 61 -13.93 -9.05 16.10
CA ALA A 61 -14.88 -9.83 15.32
C ALA A 61 -14.46 -11.30 15.21
N GLN A 62 -13.15 -11.57 15.18
CA GLN A 62 -12.58 -12.93 15.17
C GLN A 62 -12.63 -13.65 16.51
N LYS A 63 -12.52 -12.96 17.65
CA LYS A 63 -12.46 -13.59 18.98
C LYS A 63 -13.76 -14.30 19.43
N GLY A 64 -14.88 -14.05 18.75
CA GLY A 64 -16.17 -14.67 19.04
C GLY A 64 -16.54 -15.87 18.15
N ASN A 65 -15.70 -16.22 17.16
CA ASN A 65 -16.02 -17.22 16.14
C ASN A 65 -14.84 -18.18 15.91
N GLU A 66 -15.09 -19.37 15.36
CA GLU A 66 -13.99 -20.17 14.83
C GLU A 66 -13.35 -19.44 13.64
N ARG A 67 -12.01 -19.49 13.52
CA ARG A 67 -11.30 -18.76 12.45
C ARG A 67 -11.73 -19.19 11.05
N SER A 68 -12.16 -20.44 10.88
CA SER A 68 -12.69 -20.99 9.62
C SER A 68 -14.05 -20.43 9.23
N ASP A 69 -14.79 -19.82 10.16
CA ASP A 69 -16.16 -19.35 9.94
C ASP A 69 -16.22 -17.88 9.52
N LEU A 70 -15.05 -17.25 9.33
CA LEU A 70 -14.93 -15.83 9.01
C LEU A 70 -14.14 -15.61 7.73
N THR A 71 -14.80 -15.05 6.72
CA THR A 71 -14.14 -14.52 5.53
C THR A 71 -14.06 -13.00 5.64
N THR A 72 -12.84 -12.45 5.56
CA THR A 72 -12.67 -11.00 5.47
C THR A 72 -12.70 -10.60 4.00
N VAL A 73 -13.56 -9.66 3.64
CA VAL A 73 -13.54 -9.04 2.30
C VAL A 73 -13.01 -7.62 2.43
N TYR A 74 -12.01 -7.27 1.63
CA TYR A 74 -11.44 -5.92 1.56
C TYR A 74 -11.57 -5.32 0.16
N GLY A 75 -11.91 -4.03 0.10
CA GLY A 75 -11.78 -3.20 -1.08
C GLY A 75 -11.53 -1.75 -0.68
N GLY A 76 -10.62 -1.07 -1.38
CA GLY A 76 -10.13 0.25 -0.98
C GLY A 76 -10.07 1.27 -2.11
N LEU A 77 -10.40 2.51 -1.76
CA LEU A 77 -10.30 3.73 -2.57
C LEU A 77 -9.64 4.84 -1.72
N THR A 78 -8.49 4.53 -1.15
CA THR A 78 -7.73 5.41 -0.25
C THR A 78 -6.36 5.78 -0.84
N ALA A 79 -5.67 6.74 -0.23
CA ALA A 79 -4.33 7.12 -0.64
C ALA A 79 -3.34 5.95 -0.49
N VAL A 80 -2.26 5.98 -1.28
CA VAL A 80 -1.28 4.88 -1.35
C VAL A 80 -0.69 4.54 0.03
N PRO A 81 -0.21 5.52 0.84
CA PRO A 81 0.34 5.22 2.15
C PRO A 81 -0.66 4.57 3.11
N LEU A 82 -1.93 5.01 3.08
CA LEU A 82 -3.00 4.48 3.94
C LEU A 82 -3.42 3.07 3.50
N THR A 83 -3.47 2.81 2.20
CA THR A 83 -3.70 1.46 1.64
C THR A 83 -2.60 0.51 2.07
N PHE A 84 -1.35 0.95 1.96
CA PHE A 84 -0.20 0.15 2.36
C PHE A 84 -0.24 -0.15 3.86
N LEU A 85 -0.48 0.86 4.70
CA LEU A 85 -0.63 0.66 6.15
C LEU A 85 -1.77 -0.33 6.47
N THR A 86 -2.90 -0.24 5.77
CA THR A 86 -4.04 -1.16 5.95
C THR A 86 -3.63 -2.60 5.64
N GLY A 87 -2.97 -2.85 4.51
CA GLY A 87 -2.49 -4.18 4.13
C GLY A 87 -1.43 -4.71 5.09
N LEU A 88 -0.48 -3.87 5.49
CA LEU A 88 0.53 -4.20 6.48
C LEU A 88 -0.09 -4.62 7.82
N LEU A 89 -1.08 -3.89 8.31
CA LEU A 89 -1.71 -4.17 9.61
C LEU A 89 -2.51 -5.49 9.60
N LEU A 90 -3.18 -5.80 8.49
CA LEU A 90 -3.95 -7.03 8.30
C LEU A 90 -3.10 -8.26 8.00
N ASP A 91 -1.87 -8.07 7.50
CA ASP A 91 -0.88 -9.13 7.27
C ASP A 91 -1.34 -10.20 6.28
N ASP A 92 -0.52 -11.23 6.07
CA ASP A 92 -0.83 -12.36 5.18
C ASP A 92 -1.39 -13.62 5.88
N GLU A 93 -1.45 -13.66 7.21
CA GLU A 93 -1.96 -14.81 7.97
C GLU A 93 -3.48 -15.06 7.80
N GLY A 94 -4.26 -14.02 7.50
CA GLY A 94 -5.71 -14.11 7.34
C GLY A 94 -6.16 -14.42 5.92
N ASP A 95 -7.25 -15.18 5.79
CA ASP A 95 -7.95 -15.34 4.51
C ASP A 95 -8.75 -14.07 4.18
N ILE A 96 -8.20 -13.27 3.27
CA ILE A 96 -8.78 -11.99 2.84
C ILE A 96 -9.06 -12.05 1.36
N VAL A 97 -10.35 -12.00 1.02
CA VAL A 97 -10.82 -11.81 -0.35
C VAL A 97 -10.66 -10.33 -0.70
N VAL A 98 -9.80 -10.04 -1.66
CA VAL A 98 -9.57 -8.68 -2.15
C VAL A 98 -10.45 -8.41 -3.37
N MET A 99 -11.13 -7.28 -3.34
CA MET A 99 -11.86 -6.70 -4.47
C MET A 99 -11.28 -5.31 -4.77
N ASP A 100 -11.33 -4.90 -6.03
CA ASP A 100 -10.95 -3.54 -6.45
C ASP A 100 -12.08 -2.92 -7.28
N TRP A 101 -12.08 -1.59 -7.38
CA TRP A 101 -13.06 -0.85 -8.14
C TRP A 101 -12.69 -0.81 -9.62
N ASP A 102 -13.48 -1.51 -10.44
CA ASP A 102 -13.39 -1.43 -11.89
C ASP A 102 -13.99 -0.10 -12.36
N ARG A 103 -13.12 0.84 -12.74
CA ARG A 103 -13.53 2.16 -13.23
C ARG A 103 -14.25 2.12 -14.58
N VAL A 104 -13.97 1.11 -15.40
CA VAL A 104 -14.62 0.96 -16.71
C VAL A 104 -16.02 0.39 -16.52
N ALA A 105 -16.15 -0.65 -15.70
CA ALA A 105 -17.44 -1.26 -15.40
C ALA A 105 -18.23 -0.54 -14.29
N SER A 106 -17.63 0.45 -13.62
CA SER A 106 -18.19 1.20 -12.49
C SER A 106 -18.75 0.30 -11.39
N ARG A 107 -17.99 -0.73 -11.01
CA ARG A 107 -18.39 -1.72 -9.98
C ARG A 107 -17.19 -2.28 -9.25
N TRP A 108 -17.42 -2.78 -8.04
CA TRP A 108 -16.46 -3.65 -7.36
C TRP A 108 -16.33 -4.98 -8.12
N ARG A 109 -15.09 -5.45 -8.24
CA ARG A 109 -14.77 -6.69 -8.96
C ARG A 109 -13.79 -7.52 -8.14
N LEU A 110 -13.98 -8.84 -8.17
CA LEU A 110 -13.00 -9.81 -7.69
C LEU A 110 -11.72 -9.76 -8.52
N LEU A 111 -10.63 -10.25 -7.93
CA LEU A 111 -9.39 -10.52 -8.64
C LEU A 111 -9.43 -11.91 -9.32
N ASP A 112 -10.38 -12.09 -10.24
CA ASP A 112 -10.73 -13.35 -10.93
C ASP A 112 -10.07 -13.55 -12.31
N GLY A 113 -9.18 -12.65 -12.70
CA GLY A 113 -8.41 -12.72 -13.94
C GLY A 113 -7.33 -13.80 -13.91
N GLN A 114 -6.88 -14.18 -15.11
CA GLN A 114 -5.77 -15.10 -15.30
C GLN A 114 -4.43 -14.40 -15.05
N ASP A 115 -3.44 -15.15 -14.55
CA ASP A 115 -2.06 -14.67 -14.48
C ASP A 115 -1.47 -14.65 -15.89
N ASP A 116 -1.05 -13.46 -16.33
CA ASP A 116 -0.42 -13.24 -17.64
C ASP A 116 1.10 -13.50 -17.62
N ALA A 117 1.63 -13.99 -16.50
CA ALA A 117 3.05 -14.20 -16.24
C ALA A 117 3.91 -12.92 -16.36
N SER A 118 3.30 -11.73 -16.49
CA SER A 118 4.00 -10.46 -16.49
C SER A 118 4.50 -10.14 -15.10
N ARG A 119 5.76 -9.73 -15.01
CA ARG A 119 6.51 -9.53 -13.77
C ARG A 119 7.27 -8.22 -13.81
N PHE A 120 7.69 -7.73 -12.64
CA PHE A 120 8.50 -6.53 -12.56
C PHE A 120 9.88 -6.77 -13.19
N GLU A 121 10.28 -5.86 -14.07
CA GLU A 121 11.67 -5.65 -14.44
C GLU A 121 12.34 -4.84 -13.32
N ILE A 122 13.44 -5.37 -12.79
CA ILE A 122 14.14 -4.79 -11.65
C ILE A 122 15.45 -4.15 -12.14
N THR A 123 15.67 -2.90 -11.79
CA THR A 123 16.90 -2.16 -12.15
C THR A 123 17.42 -1.34 -10.97
N GLY A 124 18.73 -1.12 -10.93
CA GLY A 124 19.41 -0.23 -10.00
C GLY A 124 19.83 -0.82 -8.65
N LEU A 125 19.59 -2.12 -8.43
CA LEU A 125 20.08 -2.84 -7.24
C LEU A 125 21.61 -2.82 -7.11
N GLU A 126 22.30 -2.74 -8.24
CA GLU A 126 23.74 -2.61 -8.37
C GLU A 126 24.27 -1.24 -7.93
N GLN A 127 23.45 -0.19 -8.00
CA GLN A 127 23.86 1.19 -7.65
C GLN A 127 23.68 1.53 -6.17
N VAL A 128 23.06 0.65 -5.37
CA VAL A 128 22.83 0.88 -3.92
C VAL A 128 24.16 1.04 -3.16
N GLY A 129 25.22 0.33 -3.56
CA GLY A 129 26.53 0.42 -2.91
C GLY A 129 26.46 0.18 -1.40
N ALA A 130 27.06 1.08 -0.61
CA ALA A 130 27.05 1.06 0.86
C ALA A 130 26.03 2.05 1.47
N GLN A 131 25.02 2.47 0.69
CA GLN A 131 24.01 3.43 1.15
C GLN A 131 23.03 2.76 2.12
N ARG A 132 22.68 3.47 3.19
CA ARG A 132 21.72 3.00 4.21
C ARG A 132 20.28 3.32 3.84
N GLU A 133 20.08 4.24 2.89
CA GLU A 133 18.77 4.68 2.44
C GLU A 133 18.65 4.52 0.92
N VAL A 134 17.47 4.13 0.47
CA VAL A 134 17.19 3.91 -0.97
C VAL A 134 15.76 4.29 -1.29
N VAL A 135 15.52 4.81 -2.50
CA VAL A 135 14.17 4.88 -3.07
C VAL A 135 13.86 3.56 -3.76
N LEU A 136 12.76 2.91 -3.39
CA LEU A 136 12.18 1.82 -4.15
C LEU A 136 10.98 2.35 -4.93
N ALA A 137 11.11 2.47 -6.24
CA ALA A 137 10.08 3.00 -7.12
C ALA A 137 9.35 1.90 -7.90
N ILE A 138 8.05 1.76 -7.63
CA ILE A 138 7.21 0.73 -8.25
C ILE A 138 6.26 1.36 -9.27
N SER A 139 6.42 0.95 -10.53
CA SER A 139 5.57 1.36 -11.65
C SER A 139 4.74 0.15 -12.10
N ALA A 140 3.48 0.08 -11.65
CA ALA A 140 2.56 -1.00 -12.03
C ALA A 140 1.38 -0.51 -12.89
N SER A 141 0.92 0.72 -12.68
CA SER A 141 -0.17 1.33 -13.47
C SER A 141 0.23 2.64 -14.15
N TYR A 142 1.22 3.35 -13.60
CA TYR A 142 1.82 4.52 -14.22
C TYR A 142 3.33 4.50 -14.01
N MET A 143 4.04 5.19 -14.90
CA MET A 143 5.49 5.33 -14.78
C MET A 143 5.80 6.31 -13.65
N VAL A 144 6.56 5.85 -12.66
CA VAL A 144 7.16 6.72 -11.65
C VAL A 144 8.39 7.39 -12.24
N LYS A 145 8.27 8.69 -12.53
CA LYS A 145 9.28 9.41 -13.30
C LYS A 145 10.47 9.85 -12.44
N THR A 146 11.67 9.83 -13.01
CA THR A 146 12.90 10.25 -12.31
C THR A 146 12.83 11.72 -11.89
N GLU A 147 12.28 12.59 -12.74
CA GLU A 147 12.14 14.01 -12.43
C GLU A 147 11.26 14.26 -11.20
N ASP A 148 10.20 13.47 -11.02
CA ASP A 148 9.30 13.61 -9.88
C ASP A 148 10.00 13.13 -8.58
N LEU A 149 10.78 12.05 -8.65
CA LEU A 149 11.58 11.56 -7.52
C LEU A 149 12.66 12.56 -7.09
N ALA A 150 13.33 13.18 -8.06
CA ALA A 150 14.40 14.15 -7.82
C ALA A 150 13.92 15.41 -7.09
N THR A 151 12.61 15.69 -7.09
CA THR A 151 12.05 16.81 -6.30
C THR A 151 12.08 16.56 -4.79
N THR A 152 12.22 15.29 -4.36
CA THR A 152 12.04 14.90 -2.95
C THR A 152 13.22 14.08 -2.40
N PHE A 153 13.82 13.20 -3.22
CA PHE A 153 14.82 12.24 -2.76
C PHE A 153 16.21 12.50 -3.38
N ASN A 154 17.25 12.20 -2.61
CA ASN A 154 18.66 12.35 -3.02
C ASN A 154 19.48 11.05 -2.88
N CYS A 155 18.85 9.92 -2.57
CA CYS A 155 19.46 8.61 -2.41
C CYS A 155 19.32 7.75 -3.69
N PRO A 156 20.04 6.61 -3.81
CA PRO A 156 19.93 5.75 -4.99
C PRO A 156 18.51 5.26 -5.22
N ILE A 157 18.18 4.97 -6.48
CA ILE A 157 16.85 4.55 -6.90
C ILE A 157 16.93 3.12 -7.43
N VAL A 158 16.19 2.22 -6.79
CA VAL A 158 15.86 0.89 -7.30
C VAL A 158 14.47 0.92 -7.88
N ARG A 159 14.29 0.34 -9.07
CA ARG A 159 13.01 0.35 -9.78
C ARG A 159 12.47 -1.05 -9.95
N MET A 160 11.16 -1.18 -9.81
CA MET A 160 10.36 -2.34 -10.17
C MET A 160 9.28 -1.88 -11.14
N THR A 161 9.43 -2.19 -12.43
CA THR A 161 8.55 -1.67 -13.48
C THR A 161 7.88 -2.81 -14.23
N LEU A 162 6.56 -2.77 -14.37
CA LEU A 162 5.88 -3.70 -15.27
C LEU A 162 6.10 -3.26 -16.73
N PRO A 163 6.33 -4.21 -17.64
CA PRO A 163 6.58 -3.90 -19.06
C PRO A 163 5.34 -3.28 -19.73
N ASP A 164 4.14 -3.69 -19.32
CA ASP A 164 2.87 -3.09 -19.75
C ASP A 164 2.13 -2.45 -18.58
N LEU A 165 2.18 -1.12 -18.52
CA LEU A 165 1.49 -0.32 -17.50
C LEU A 165 -0.01 -0.12 -17.78
N GLN A 166 -0.49 -0.48 -18.98
CA GLN A 166 -1.92 -0.46 -19.32
C GLN A 166 -2.62 -1.76 -18.90
N SER A 167 -1.85 -2.82 -18.61
CA SER A 167 -2.39 -4.08 -18.13
C SER A 167 -3.21 -3.88 -16.85
N SER A 168 -4.40 -4.47 -16.82
CA SER A 168 -5.24 -4.45 -15.63
C SER A 168 -4.80 -5.54 -14.65
N HIS A 169 -4.74 -5.23 -13.35
CA HIS A 169 -4.25 -6.18 -12.33
C HIS A 169 -5.38 -7.03 -11.75
N TRP A 170 -6.26 -7.57 -12.58
CA TRP A 170 -7.45 -8.33 -12.13
C TRP A 170 -7.16 -9.76 -11.66
N SER A 171 -5.90 -10.20 -11.54
CA SER A 171 -5.58 -11.59 -11.16
C SER A 171 -4.94 -11.67 -9.77
N GLN A 172 -5.56 -12.43 -8.85
CA GLN A 172 -4.99 -12.69 -7.53
C GLN A 172 -3.63 -13.41 -7.64
N ALA A 173 -3.51 -14.41 -8.53
CA ALA A 173 -2.28 -15.16 -8.72
C ALA A 173 -1.14 -14.25 -9.20
N ARG A 174 -1.42 -13.36 -10.16
CA ARG A 174 -0.44 -12.35 -10.61
C ARG A 174 -0.02 -11.43 -9.46
N GLN A 175 -0.98 -10.86 -8.72
CA GLN A 175 -0.65 -9.96 -7.60
C GLN A 175 0.16 -10.65 -6.51
N SER A 176 -0.12 -11.92 -6.21
CA SER A 176 0.69 -12.72 -5.30
C SER A 176 2.14 -12.87 -5.79
N ALA A 177 2.34 -13.18 -7.09
CA ALA A 177 3.67 -13.31 -7.65
C ALA A 177 4.44 -11.97 -7.70
N LEU A 178 3.74 -10.86 -7.92
CA LEU A 178 4.33 -9.51 -7.81
C LEU A 178 4.73 -9.18 -6.37
N ALA A 179 3.93 -9.60 -5.39
CA ALA A 179 4.26 -9.45 -3.97
C ALA A 179 5.47 -10.30 -3.55
N ASP A 180 5.62 -11.50 -4.11
CA ASP A 180 6.81 -12.32 -3.91
C ASP A 180 8.08 -11.65 -4.48
N GLN A 181 8.00 -11.06 -5.68
CA GLN A 181 9.12 -10.29 -6.24
C GLN A 181 9.47 -9.06 -5.38
N PHE A 182 8.46 -8.33 -4.91
CA PHE A 182 8.65 -7.19 -4.01
C PHE A 182 9.37 -7.59 -2.72
N LEU A 183 8.90 -8.65 -2.07
CA LEU A 183 9.58 -9.22 -0.90
C LEU A 183 11.02 -9.63 -1.22
N GLY A 184 11.25 -10.24 -2.38
CA GLY A 184 12.59 -10.63 -2.84
C GLY A 184 13.53 -9.44 -3.03
N VAL A 185 13.03 -8.30 -3.52
CA VAL A 185 13.82 -7.06 -3.65
C VAL A 185 14.14 -6.48 -2.28
N LEU A 186 13.17 -6.42 -1.36
CA LEU A 186 13.40 -5.93 0.00
C LEU A 186 14.46 -6.75 0.75
N LYS A 187 14.44 -8.08 0.61
CA LYS A 187 15.48 -8.96 1.17
C LYS A 187 16.87 -8.70 0.59
N GLN A 188 16.94 -8.37 -0.71
CA GLN A 188 18.22 -8.00 -1.33
C GLN A 188 18.74 -6.65 -0.86
N LEU A 189 17.84 -5.69 -0.61
CA LEU A 189 18.19 -4.40 -0.03
C LEU A 189 18.70 -4.56 1.41
N ASP A 190 18.00 -5.35 2.23
CA ASP A 190 18.43 -5.69 3.59
C ASP A 190 19.82 -6.35 3.61
N ALA A 191 20.05 -7.35 2.74
CA ALA A 191 21.34 -8.00 2.60
C ALA A 191 22.48 -7.07 2.16
N LYS A 192 22.15 -5.90 1.57
CA LYS A 192 23.11 -4.84 1.20
C LYS A 192 23.32 -3.82 2.33
N GLY A 193 22.66 -3.98 3.48
CA GLY A 193 22.75 -3.07 4.63
C GLY A 193 21.86 -1.83 4.52
N VAL A 194 20.84 -1.87 3.67
CA VAL A 194 19.82 -0.80 3.62
C VAL A 194 18.98 -0.88 4.89
N GLU A 195 18.84 0.26 5.58
CA GLU A 195 18.05 0.37 6.81
C GLU A 195 16.73 1.11 6.58
N GLN A 196 16.66 1.97 5.57
CA GLN A 196 15.48 2.74 5.23
C GLN A 196 15.14 2.62 3.73
N VAL A 197 13.91 2.23 3.45
CA VAL A 197 13.33 2.24 2.10
C VAL A 197 12.31 3.37 2.00
N HIS A 198 12.53 4.29 1.06
CA HIS A 198 11.54 5.26 0.62
C HIS A 198 10.74 4.65 -0.52
N LEU A 199 9.55 4.14 -0.21
CA LEU A 199 8.70 3.45 -1.15
C LEU A 199 7.73 4.42 -1.82
N VAL A 200 7.78 4.45 -3.15
CA VAL A 200 6.87 5.19 -4.01
C VAL A 200 6.19 4.20 -4.94
N LEU A 201 4.86 4.22 -4.98
CA LEU A 201 4.07 3.26 -5.76
C LEU A 201 3.08 3.96 -6.66
N ALA A 202 3.07 3.59 -7.94
CA ALA A 202 1.99 3.87 -8.86
C ALA A 202 1.32 2.55 -9.26
N ALA A 203 0.24 2.19 -8.55
CA ALA A 203 -0.45 0.91 -8.73
C ALA A 203 -1.95 1.01 -8.39
N GLN A 204 -2.73 0.02 -8.82
CA GLN A 204 -4.11 -0.20 -8.37
C GLN A 204 -4.16 -0.49 -6.86
N ASN A 205 -5.28 -0.17 -6.19
CA ASN A 205 -5.37 -0.23 -4.72
C ASN A 205 -5.13 -1.65 -4.21
N SER A 206 -5.71 -2.66 -4.88
CA SER A 206 -5.49 -4.05 -4.52
C SER A 206 -4.04 -4.49 -4.62
N VAL A 207 -3.28 -3.97 -5.60
CA VAL A 207 -1.86 -4.28 -5.75
C VAL A 207 -1.09 -3.70 -4.57
N VAL A 208 -1.29 -2.41 -4.24
CA VAL A 208 -0.65 -1.77 -3.08
C VAL A 208 -0.94 -2.54 -1.80
N PHE A 209 -2.22 -2.92 -1.60
CA PHE A 209 -2.66 -3.68 -0.43
C PHE A 209 -1.97 -5.05 -0.36
N ASN A 210 -1.95 -5.82 -1.45
CA ASN A 210 -1.35 -7.16 -1.47
C ASN A 210 0.18 -7.14 -1.38
N LEU A 211 0.86 -6.12 -1.92
CA LEU A 211 2.29 -5.91 -1.68
C LEU A 211 2.57 -5.69 -0.20
N ALA A 212 1.79 -4.83 0.46
CA ALA A 212 1.97 -4.50 1.86
C ALA A 212 1.74 -5.68 2.82
N ARG A 213 0.79 -6.56 2.48
CA ARG A 213 0.52 -7.78 3.27
C ARG A 213 1.71 -8.73 3.35
N ARG A 214 2.60 -8.72 2.36
CA ARG A 214 3.82 -9.57 2.35
C ARG A 214 5.02 -8.93 3.04
N TYR A 215 4.84 -7.75 3.63
CA TYR A 215 5.93 -7.05 4.28
C TYR A 215 6.19 -7.65 5.67
N ASP A 216 7.32 -8.36 5.80
CA ASP A 216 7.77 -8.90 7.08
C ASP A 216 8.20 -7.77 8.02
N LYS A 217 7.40 -7.55 9.07
CA LYS A 217 7.58 -6.46 10.04
C LYS A 217 8.83 -6.57 10.90
N ARG A 218 9.44 -7.76 10.96
CA ARG A 218 10.53 -8.08 11.90
C ARG A 218 11.90 -8.01 11.24
N ASN A 219 11.99 -8.50 10.01
CA ASN A 219 13.28 -8.76 9.37
C ASN A 219 13.60 -7.83 8.22
N LEU A 220 12.63 -7.08 7.69
CA LEU A 220 12.87 -6.15 6.59
C LEU A 220 13.26 -4.76 7.11
N PRO A 221 13.87 -3.92 6.25
CA PRO A 221 14.26 -2.56 6.63
C PRO A 221 13.06 -1.72 7.09
N ARG A 222 13.32 -0.55 7.65
CA ARG A 222 12.26 0.45 7.84
C ARG A 222 11.73 0.87 6.47
N VAL A 223 10.44 1.17 6.40
CA VAL A 223 9.81 1.64 5.16
C VAL A 223 8.93 2.86 5.41
N ALA A 224 9.13 3.86 4.57
CA ALA A 224 8.31 5.05 4.47
C ALA A 224 7.59 5.03 3.12
N VAL A 225 6.26 5.08 3.11
CA VAL A 225 5.47 5.05 1.89
C VAL A 225 4.91 6.43 1.59
N TYR A 226 5.18 6.95 0.40
CA TYR A 226 4.90 8.35 0.07
C TYR A 226 3.67 8.51 -0.83
N GLN A 227 2.96 9.61 -0.62
CA GLN A 227 1.85 10.03 -1.47
C GLN A 227 2.38 10.93 -2.60
N PHE A 228 1.96 10.65 -3.83
CA PHE A 228 2.26 11.50 -4.98
C PHE A 228 1.24 12.65 -5.10
N GLU A 229 1.72 13.87 -5.26
CA GLU A 229 0.90 15.08 -5.44
C GLU A 229 1.36 15.88 -6.67
N ARG A 230 0.58 15.83 -7.75
CA ARG A 230 0.93 16.43 -9.04
C ARG A 230 0.95 17.96 -9.03
N SER A 231 0.22 18.60 -8.12
CA SER A 231 0.14 20.06 -8.02
C SER A 231 1.28 20.68 -7.21
N GLN A 232 2.02 19.87 -6.45
CA GLN A 232 3.04 20.32 -5.52
C GLN A 232 4.42 20.38 -6.18
N GLU A 233 5.26 21.35 -5.80
CA GLU A 233 6.65 21.44 -6.30
C GLU A 233 7.43 20.17 -5.93
N ARG A 234 7.35 19.78 -4.66
CA ARG A 234 7.75 18.45 -4.21
C ARG A 234 6.64 17.47 -4.52
N ARG A 235 6.93 16.54 -5.41
CA ARG A 235 5.94 15.56 -5.88
C ARG A 235 5.56 14.53 -4.83
N TYR A 236 6.35 14.40 -3.77
CA TYR A 236 6.08 13.51 -2.64
C TYR A 236 6.12 14.30 -1.32
N PRO A 237 5.16 15.21 -1.09
CA PRO A 237 5.19 16.16 0.02
C PRO A 237 5.05 15.50 1.39
N TRP A 238 4.43 14.31 1.45
CA TRP A 238 4.27 13.57 2.70
C TRP A 238 4.24 12.06 2.45
N GLY A 239 4.40 11.30 3.52
CA GLY A 239 4.28 9.85 3.55
C GLY A 239 3.94 9.32 4.94
N ILE A 240 3.92 8.00 5.07
CA ILE A 240 3.74 7.31 6.34
C ILE A 240 4.94 6.39 6.56
N GLU A 241 5.64 6.60 7.67
CA GLU A 241 6.55 5.60 8.21
C GLU A 241 5.76 4.46 8.82
N MET A 242 6.05 3.25 8.36
CA MET A 242 5.32 2.06 8.76
C MET A 242 5.79 1.53 10.12
N PRO A 243 4.89 0.94 10.93
CA PRO A 243 5.21 0.33 12.21
C PRO A 243 5.91 -1.02 12.04
N VAL A 244 7.16 -0.98 11.58
CA VAL A 244 8.04 -2.14 11.33
C VAL A 244 9.43 -1.88 11.92
N ALA A 245 10.28 -2.92 11.97
CA ALA A 245 11.69 -2.79 12.37
C ALA A 245 11.89 -2.05 13.71
N GLY A 246 11.04 -2.38 14.71
CA GLY A 246 11.09 -1.79 16.05
C GLY A 246 10.28 -0.50 16.24
N VAL A 247 9.68 0.05 15.18
CA VAL A 247 8.72 1.15 15.28
C VAL A 247 7.34 0.59 15.65
N ASN A 248 6.77 1.07 16.76
CA ASN A 248 5.52 0.51 17.31
C ASN A 248 4.25 1.07 16.68
N VAL A 249 4.30 2.29 16.16
CA VAL A 249 3.14 3.03 15.63
C VAL A 249 3.51 3.73 14.34
N ALA A 250 2.55 3.82 13.41
CA ALA A 250 2.75 4.57 12.18
C ALA A 250 2.89 6.06 12.49
N HIS A 251 3.70 6.77 11.70
CA HIS A 251 3.86 8.21 11.82
C HIS A 251 3.83 8.87 10.45
N VAL A 252 3.21 10.04 10.34
CA VAL A 252 3.34 10.85 9.13
C VAL A 252 4.74 11.45 9.08
N ILE A 253 5.31 11.45 7.88
CA ILE A 253 6.53 12.17 7.55
C ILE A 253 6.18 13.29 6.57
N GLN A 254 6.65 14.49 6.85
CA GLN A 254 6.57 15.63 5.93
C GLN A 254 7.91 15.78 5.22
N THR A 255 7.88 16.10 3.93
CA THR A 255 9.10 16.41 3.17
C THR A 255 9.24 17.92 3.10
N ASP A 256 9.54 18.56 4.24
CA ASP A 256 9.67 20.02 4.37
C ASP A 256 10.72 20.62 3.44
N GLU A 257 10.52 21.88 3.03
CA GLU A 257 11.52 22.78 2.40
C GLU A 257 12.76 22.97 3.30
N GLY A 258 13.60 21.94 3.42
CA GLY A 258 14.81 21.97 4.23
C GLY A 258 14.95 20.71 5.09
N ALA A 259 15.52 19.67 4.49
CA ALA A 259 15.96 18.43 5.14
C ALA A 259 14.87 17.56 5.77
N ALA A 260 14.70 16.35 5.21
CA ALA A 260 14.21 15.21 6.00
C ALA A 260 15.20 14.97 7.15
N ARG A 261 14.97 15.64 8.29
CA ARG A 261 15.68 15.36 9.53
C ARG A 261 14.94 14.21 10.20
N PHE A 262 15.48 13.00 10.06
CA PHE A 262 15.20 11.96 11.03
C PHE A 262 15.64 12.45 12.41
N PRO A 263 14.85 12.26 13.47
CA PRO A 263 15.32 12.54 14.82
C PRO A 263 16.47 11.58 15.14
N GLU A 264 17.70 12.11 15.26
CA GLU A 264 18.79 11.38 15.91
C GLU A 264 18.36 11.06 17.34
N ARG A 265 18.33 9.78 17.69
CA ARG A 265 18.15 9.36 19.09
C ARG A 265 19.51 9.37 19.78
N THR A 266 19.56 10.12 20.88
CA THR A 266 20.55 10.01 21.96
C THR A 266 20.39 8.69 22.72
#